data_AF-A0A2G9TRV8-F1
#
_entry.id   AF-A0A2G9TRV8-F1
#
_cell.length_a   1.000
_cell.length_b   1.000
_cell.length_c   1.000
_cell.angle_alpha   90.00
_cell.angle_beta   90.00
_cell.angle_gamma   90.00
#
_symmetry.space_group_name_H-M   'P 1'
#
loop_
_entity.id
_entity.type
_entity.pdbx_description
1 polymer ?
#
loop_
_entity_poly.entity_id
_entity_poly.type
_entity_poly.pdbx_seq_one_letter_code
_entity_poly.pdbx_strand_id
1 'polypeptide(L)'
;LDIHYESQCVPTPIAWYFHHMPGWFRRLSTSLTFYIEIYLPLAFLLPLSCLRKFVFCQQVPFTVIDKSVYDSIPDALTKFYYQIDPYQIVNPYGLFRTMTGLNGRPEVIVEGALDPDGPWKEFDFYSKPGN
;
A
#
# COMPACT_ATOMS: atom_id res chain seq x y z
N LEU A 1 -9.54 12.60 -5.95
CA LEU A 1 -8.87 11.41 -6.55
C LEU A 1 -7.49 11.74 -7.11
N ASP A 2 -7.19 13.02 -7.36
CA ASP A 2 -5.96 13.39 -8.04
C ASP A 2 -4.72 13.17 -7.16
N ILE A 3 -4.79 13.38 -5.84
CA ILE A 3 -3.65 13.17 -4.93
C ILE A 3 -3.55 11.76 -4.32
N HIS A 4 -4.48 10.85 -4.62
CA HIS A 4 -4.62 9.58 -3.88
C HIS A 4 -3.35 8.71 -3.90
N TYR A 5 -2.66 8.67 -5.04
CA TYR A 5 -1.44 7.87 -5.21
C TYR A 5 -0.20 8.57 -4.65
N GLU A 6 -0.23 9.90 -4.49
CA GLU A 6 0.89 10.69 -3.94
C GLU A 6 0.89 10.68 -2.42
N SER A 7 -0.29 10.71 -1.81
CA SER A 7 -0.44 10.80 -0.35
C SER A 7 -0.48 9.44 0.35
N GLN A 8 -0.05 8.36 -0.30
CA GLN A 8 -0.02 7.03 0.32
C GLN A 8 1.07 6.98 1.40
N CYS A 9 0.76 6.39 2.56
CA CYS A 9 1.73 6.27 3.65
C CYS A 9 2.97 5.44 3.27
N VAL A 10 2.81 4.51 2.33
CA VAL A 10 3.91 3.70 1.76
C VAL A 10 3.69 3.62 0.25
N PRO A 11 4.14 4.64 -0.51
CA PRO A 11 3.93 4.66 -1.95
C PRO A 11 4.73 3.54 -2.59
N THR A 12 4.08 2.75 -3.44
CA THR A 12 4.78 1.75 -4.25
C THR A 12 5.47 2.46 -5.43
N PRO A 13 6.56 1.91 -5.99
CA PRO A 13 7.22 2.51 -7.16
C PRO A 13 6.25 2.74 -8.34
N ILE A 14 5.19 1.93 -8.42
CA ILE A 14 4.19 2.00 -9.48
C ILE A 14 3.14 3.09 -9.21
N ALA A 15 2.97 3.53 -7.95
CA ALA A 15 2.03 4.59 -7.59
C ALA A 15 2.26 5.88 -8.39
N TRP A 16 3.52 6.24 -8.65
CA TRP A 16 3.88 7.38 -9.50
C TRP A 16 3.31 7.23 -10.93
N TYR A 17 3.44 6.06 -11.53
CA TYR A 17 2.88 5.80 -12.87
C TYR A 17 1.35 5.85 -12.87
N PHE A 18 0.71 5.28 -11.85
CA PHE A 18 -0.75 5.30 -11.70
C PHE A 18 -1.31 6.72 -11.48
N HIS A 19 -0.55 7.60 -10.84
CA HIS A 19 -0.93 9.00 -10.69
C HIS A 19 -1.11 9.69 -12.05
N HIS A 20 -0.17 9.46 -12.98
CA HIS A 20 -0.16 10.07 -14.31
C HIS A 20 -1.15 9.45 -15.31
N MET A 21 -1.86 8.38 -14.93
CA MET A 21 -2.87 7.75 -15.79
C MET A 21 -4.10 8.65 -15.99
N PRO A 22 -4.87 8.47 -17.07
CA PRO A 22 -6.04 9.31 -17.34
C PRO A 22 -7.06 9.25 -16.20
N GLY A 23 -7.75 10.37 -15.93
CA GLY A 23 -8.62 10.51 -14.76
C GLY A 23 -9.78 9.50 -14.68
N TRP A 24 -10.24 8.97 -15.81
CA TRP A 24 -11.24 7.90 -15.82
C TRP A 24 -10.72 6.61 -15.18
N PHE A 25 -9.43 6.28 -15.39
CA PHE A 25 -8.80 5.08 -14.84
C PHE A 25 -8.70 5.18 -13.32
N ARG A 26 -8.26 6.36 -12.83
CA ARG A 26 -8.20 6.62 -11.40
C ARG A 26 -9.58 6.46 -10.76
N ARG A 27 -10.63 7.08 -11.35
CA ARG A 27 -12.01 6.97 -10.84
C ARG A 27 -12.52 5.53 -10.84
N LEU A 28 -12.23 4.77 -11.90
CA LEU A 28 -12.59 3.36 -12.00
C LEU A 28 -11.92 2.55 -10.89
N SER A 29 -10.62 2.75 -10.63
CA SER A 29 -9.91 1.98 -9.59
C SER A 29 -10.55 2.17 -8.22
N THR A 30 -10.88 3.40 -7.84
CA THR A 30 -11.60 3.70 -6.58
C THR A 30 -13.00 3.10 -6.54
N SER A 31 -13.78 3.21 -7.63
CA SER A 31 -15.11 2.59 -7.70
C SER A 31 -15.04 1.06 -7.59
N LEU A 32 -14.02 0.44 -8.19
CA LEU A 32 -13.78 -0.99 -8.11
C LEU A 32 -13.43 -1.43 -6.68
N THR A 33 -12.61 -0.68 -5.96
CA THR A 33 -12.30 -0.95 -4.55
C THR A 33 -13.57 -0.98 -3.70
N PHE A 34 -14.42 0.05 -3.82
CA PHE A 34 -15.68 0.09 -3.09
C PHE A 34 -16.62 -1.04 -3.49
N TYR A 35 -16.66 -1.40 -4.78
CA TYR A 35 -17.45 -2.53 -5.25
C TYR A 35 -16.99 -3.84 -4.59
N ILE A 36 -15.69 -4.10 -4.59
CA ILE A 36 -15.10 -5.32 -4.01
C ILE A 36 -15.36 -5.36 -2.50
N GLU A 37 -15.15 -4.25 -1.78
CA GLU A 37 -15.33 -4.19 -0.32
C GLU A 37 -16.78 -4.30 0.13
N ILE A 38 -17.75 -3.83 -0.66
CA ILE A 38 -19.16 -3.88 -0.28
C ILE A 38 -19.79 -5.20 -0.75
N TYR A 39 -19.63 -5.55 -2.03
CA TYR A 39 -20.36 -6.67 -2.61
C TYR A 39 -19.73 -8.02 -2.29
N LEU A 40 -18.41 -8.16 -2.16
CA LEU A 40 -17.81 -9.48 -1.88
C LEU A 40 -18.15 -10.01 -0.47
N PRO A 41 -18.10 -9.22 0.61
CA PRO A 41 -18.55 -9.70 1.93
C PRO A 41 -20.03 -10.07 1.95
N LEU A 42 -20.88 -9.31 1.25
CA LEU A 42 -22.31 -9.63 1.14
C LEU A 42 -22.55 -10.90 0.31
N ALA A 43 -21.79 -11.08 -0.78
CA ALA A 43 -21.86 -12.27 -1.63
C ALA A 43 -21.48 -13.56 -0.89
N PHE A 44 -20.62 -13.47 0.14
CA PHE A 44 -20.27 -14.62 0.99
C PHE A 44 -21.47 -15.20 1.74
N LEU A 45 -22.48 -14.38 2.07
CA LEU A 45 -23.69 -14.79 2.80
C LEU A 45 -24.70 -15.52 1.92
N LEU A 46 -24.54 -15.50 0.59
CA LEU A 46 -25.43 -16.19 -0.34
C LEU A 46 -25.13 -17.71 -0.37
N PRO A 47 -26.14 -18.59 -0.46
CA PRO A 47 -25.97 -20.04 -0.41
C PRO A 47 -25.45 -20.66 -1.73
N LEU A 48 -24.69 -19.90 -2.53
CA LEU A 48 -24.15 -20.35 -3.82
C LEU A 48 -22.71 -20.86 -3.62
N SER A 49 -22.53 -22.19 -3.69
CA SER A 49 -21.25 -22.84 -3.35
C SER A 49 -20.07 -22.39 -4.22
N CYS A 50 -20.29 -22.04 -5.49
CA CYS A 50 -19.24 -21.55 -6.38
C CYS A 50 -18.81 -20.13 -6.01
N LEU A 51 -19.79 -19.25 -5.75
CA LEU A 51 -19.56 -17.85 -5.39
C LEU A 51 -18.81 -17.76 -4.04
N ARG A 52 -19.20 -18.56 -3.06
CA ARG A 52 -18.52 -18.59 -1.75
C ARG A 52 -17.06 -19.02 -1.84
N LYS A 53 -16.74 -20.02 -2.68
CA LYS A 53 -15.35 -20.44 -2.93
C LYS A 53 -14.55 -19.32 -3.62
N PHE A 54 -15.14 -18.65 -4.60
CA PHE A 54 -14.51 -17.53 -5.30
C PHE A 54 -14.20 -16.37 -4.34
N VAL A 55 -15.17 -15.94 -3.53
CA VAL A 55 -15.00 -14.89 -2.51
C VAL A 55 -13.94 -15.30 -1.49
N PHE A 56 -13.98 -16.56 -1.01
CA PHE A 56 -12.99 -17.08 -0.08
C PHE A 56 -11.57 -17.00 -0.66
N CYS A 57 -11.35 -17.49 -1.88
CA CYS A 57 -10.05 -17.42 -2.54
C CYS A 57 -9.55 -15.98 -2.73
N GLN A 58 -10.46 -15.03 -2.98
CA GLN A 58 -10.10 -13.61 -3.13
C GLN A 58 -9.78 -12.93 -1.78
N GLN A 59 -10.46 -13.29 -0.68
CA GLN A 59 -10.28 -12.63 0.63
C GLN A 59 -9.10 -13.18 1.43
N VAL A 60 -8.77 -14.47 1.30
CA VAL A 60 -7.68 -15.13 2.06
C VAL A 60 -6.34 -14.38 1.97
N PRO A 61 -5.89 -13.85 0.82
CA PRO A 61 -4.64 -13.08 0.72
C PRO A 61 -4.61 -11.79 1.56
N PHE A 62 -5.77 -11.23 1.90
CA PHE A 62 -5.88 -9.98 2.65
C PHE A 62 -6.01 -10.20 4.16
N THR A 63 -6.17 -11.44 4.60
CA THR A 63 -6.27 -11.80 6.02
C THR A 63 -4.91 -12.15 6.60
N VAL A 64 -4.69 -11.76 7.86
CA VAL A 64 -3.49 -12.15 8.60
C VAL A 64 -3.47 -13.67 8.72
N ILE A 65 -2.44 -14.29 8.13
CA ILE A 65 -2.28 -15.75 8.13
C ILE A 65 -1.75 -16.17 9.49
N ASP A 66 -2.49 -17.04 10.18
CA ASP A 66 -2.03 -17.67 11.42
C ASP A 66 -0.78 -18.52 11.16
N LYS A 67 0.13 -18.58 12.14
CA LYS A 67 1.40 -19.32 11.99
C LYS A 67 1.18 -20.79 11.63
N SER A 68 0.11 -21.42 12.14
CA SER A 68 -0.26 -22.80 11.82
C SER A 68 -0.66 -22.99 10.34
N VAL A 69 -1.26 -21.98 9.72
CA VAL A 69 -1.68 -21.98 8.32
C VAL A 69 -0.50 -21.66 7.41
N TYR A 70 0.42 -20.80 7.85
CA TYR A 70 1.64 -20.48 7.11
C TYR A 70 2.47 -21.73 6.79
N ASP A 71 2.60 -22.64 7.76
CA ASP A 71 3.32 -23.92 7.59
C ASP A 71 2.64 -24.87 6.58
N SER A 72 1.35 -24.63 6.28
CA SER A 72 0.59 -25.41 5.29
C SER A 72 0.67 -24.83 3.87
N ILE A 73 1.33 -23.68 3.66
CA ILE A 73 1.44 -23.04 2.35
C ILE A 73 2.50 -23.76 1.50
N PRO A 74 2.17 -24.14 0.25
CA PRO A 74 3.15 -24.72 -0.67
C PRO A 74 4.39 -23.83 -0.84
N ASP A 75 5.59 -24.42 -0.72
CA ASP A 75 6.87 -23.73 -0.87
C ASP A 75 6.99 -22.92 -2.18
N ALA A 76 6.31 -23.36 -3.24
CA ALA A 76 6.29 -22.65 -4.52
C ALA A 76 5.69 -21.24 -4.40
N LEU A 77 4.63 -21.05 -3.61
CA LEU A 77 4.00 -19.75 -3.42
C LEU A 77 4.89 -18.82 -2.60
N THR A 78 5.52 -19.36 -1.56
CA THR A 78 6.50 -18.62 -0.75
C THR A 78 7.69 -18.18 -1.60
N LYS A 79 8.24 -19.06 -2.44
CA LYS A 79 9.33 -18.71 -3.38
C LYS A 79 8.88 -17.65 -4.39
N PHE A 80 7.68 -17.80 -4.94
CA PHE A 80 7.13 -16.81 -5.88
C PHE A 80 6.97 -15.44 -5.20
N TYR A 81 6.45 -15.41 -3.97
CA TYR A 81 6.33 -14.19 -3.16
C TYR A 81 7.71 -13.53 -2.99
N TYR A 82 8.74 -14.29 -2.57
CA TYR A 82 10.09 -13.74 -2.41
C TYR A 82 10.74 -13.28 -3.72
N GLN A 83 10.35 -13.84 -4.87
CA GLN A 83 10.81 -13.38 -6.18
C GLN A 83 10.21 -12.04 -6.60
N ILE A 84 8.97 -11.74 -6.17
CA ILE A 84 8.27 -10.50 -6.49
C ILE A 84 8.48 -9.39 -5.44
N ASP A 85 8.86 -9.75 -4.22
CA ASP A 85 9.09 -8.83 -3.10
C ASP A 85 10.07 -7.68 -3.44
N PRO A 86 11.18 -7.88 -4.18
CA PRO A 86 12.09 -6.79 -4.54
C PRO A 86 11.43 -5.66 -5.37
N TYR A 87 10.34 -5.96 -6.08
CA TYR A 87 9.63 -4.95 -6.88
C TYR A 87 8.69 -4.08 -6.05
N GLN A 88 8.43 -4.42 -4.78
CA GLN A 88 7.60 -3.65 -3.84
C GLN A 88 6.27 -3.19 -4.47
N ILE A 89 5.65 -4.06 -5.27
CA ILE A 89 4.38 -3.79 -5.98
C ILE A 89 3.24 -3.62 -4.97
N VAL A 90 3.32 -4.38 -3.88
CA VAL A 90 2.43 -4.32 -2.72
C VAL A 90 3.29 -4.29 -1.48
N ASN A 91 2.98 -3.37 -0.58
CA ASN A 91 3.70 -3.23 0.68
C ASN A 91 3.00 -4.09 1.74
N PRO A 92 3.74 -4.92 2.52
CA PRO A 92 3.15 -5.61 3.63
C PRO A 92 2.68 -4.58 4.67
N TYR A 93 1.46 -4.71 5.16
CA TYR A 93 0.93 -3.92 6.26
C TYR A 93 1.05 -4.74 7.56
N GLY A 94 2.07 -4.45 8.36
CA GLY A 94 2.25 -5.07 9.67
C GLY A 94 1.54 -4.30 10.78
N LEU A 95 0.93 -5.02 11.73
CA LEU A 95 0.21 -4.43 12.88
C LEU A 95 1.12 -3.55 13.76
N PHE A 96 2.44 -3.75 13.71
CA PHE A 96 3.45 -2.90 14.35
C PHE A 96 4.76 -2.93 13.54
N ARG A 97 4.89 -2.05 12.53
CA ARG A 97 6.24 -1.63 12.13
C ARG A 97 6.83 -0.83 13.29
N THR A 98 8.10 -1.06 13.61
CA THR A 98 8.85 -0.39 14.68
C THR A 98 8.41 1.06 14.82
N MET A 99 7.67 1.36 15.91
CA MET A 99 7.32 2.74 16.21
C MET A 99 8.62 3.52 16.30
N THR A 100 8.64 4.68 15.66
CA THR A 100 9.77 5.61 15.71
C THR A 100 10.22 5.73 17.16
N GLY A 101 11.49 5.40 17.45
CA GLY A 101 12.00 5.33 18.81
C GLY A 101 11.92 6.68 19.53
N LEU A 102 12.51 6.77 20.73
CA LEU A 102 12.53 8.02 21.54
C LEU A 102 13.00 9.27 20.77
N ASN A 103 13.74 9.09 19.67
CA ASN A 103 14.26 10.16 18.81
C ASN A 103 13.35 10.52 17.60
N GLY A 104 12.13 9.98 17.53
CA GLY A 104 11.19 10.29 16.45
C GLY A 104 11.51 9.61 15.10
N ARG A 105 10.76 9.98 14.05
CA ARG A 105 10.98 9.50 12.67
C ARG A 105 12.22 10.19 12.12
N PRO A 106 13.23 9.48 11.59
CA PRO A 106 14.28 10.15 10.84
C PRO A 106 13.64 10.79 9.60
N GLU A 107 13.75 12.11 9.49
CA GLU A 107 13.27 12.89 8.35
C GLU A 107 14.46 13.45 7.58
N VAL A 108 14.39 13.39 6.26
CA VAL A 108 15.39 14.02 5.39
C VAL A 108 14.95 15.48 5.19
N ILE A 109 15.76 16.41 5.67
CA ILE A 109 15.56 17.85 5.47
C ILE A 109 16.52 18.29 4.37
N VAL A 110 15.98 18.87 3.31
CA VAL A 110 16.77 19.42 2.20
C VAL A 110 16.86 20.93 2.41
N GLU A 111 18.07 21.41 2.65
CA GLU A 111 18.35 22.83 2.81
C GLU A 111 19.18 23.32 1.62
N GLY A 112 18.96 24.57 1.22
CA GLY A 112 19.81 25.22 0.22
C GLY A 112 20.09 26.67 0.58
N ALA A 113 21.25 27.14 0.13
CA ALA A 113 21.67 28.52 0.20
C ALA A 113 22.09 28.99 -1.20
N LEU A 114 21.79 30.25 -1.52
CA LEU A 114 22.25 30.87 -2.78
C LEU A 114 23.73 31.32 -2.68
N ASP A 115 24.18 31.61 -1.46
CA ASP A 115 25.56 31.98 -1.15
C ASP A 115 26.26 30.86 -0.34
N PRO A 116 27.57 30.65 -0.52
CA PRO A 116 28.33 29.64 0.23
C PRO A 116 28.25 29.82 1.77
N ASP A 117 28.06 31.06 2.22
CA ASP A 117 28.02 31.44 3.64
C ASP A 117 26.58 31.53 4.20
N GLY A 118 25.54 31.24 3.39
CA GLY A 118 24.13 31.27 3.81
C GLY A 118 23.40 32.58 3.52
N PRO A 119 22.10 32.69 3.88
CA PRO A 119 21.38 31.82 4.80
C PRO A 119 20.89 30.51 4.15
N TRP A 120 21.07 29.40 4.88
CA TRP A 120 20.45 28.12 4.55
C TRP A 120 18.96 28.19 4.84
N LYS A 121 18.14 27.79 3.87
CA LYS A 121 16.69 27.73 4.00
C LYS A 121 16.21 26.31 3.70
N GLU A 122 15.35 25.79 4.56
CA GLU A 122 14.65 24.52 4.34
C GLU A 122 13.73 24.64 3.13
N PHE A 123 13.80 23.64 2.24
CA PHE A 123 12.85 23.47 1.16
C PHE A 123 11.63 22.70 1.69
N ASP A 124 10.48 23.38 1.71
CA ASP A 124 9.21 22.74 2.06
C ASP A 124 8.77 21.78 0.96
N PHE A 125 8.58 20.50 1.33
CA PHE A 125 7.95 19.53 0.46
C PHE A 125 6.44 19.71 0.47
N TYR A 126 5.83 19.60 -0.71
CA TYR A 126 4.38 19.72 -0.90
C TYR A 126 3.55 18.78 0.01
N SER A 127 4.12 17.66 0.44
CA SER A 127 3.43 16.69 1.31
C SER A 127 4.37 16.15 2.40
N LYS A 128 4.70 17.00 3.37
CA LYS A 128 5.38 16.62 4.61
C LYS A 128 4.33 16.37 5.71
N PRO A 129 4.18 15.15 6.27
CA PRO A 129 3.23 14.90 7.35
C PRO A 129 3.63 15.70 8.60
N GLY A 130 2.83 16.69 9.00
CA GLY A 130 3.05 17.48 10.22
C GLY A 130 3.34 18.98 10.03
N ASN A 131 3.39 19.47 8.78
CA ASN A 131 3.36 20.91 8.45
C ASN A 131 1.97 21.37 8.01
#